data_AF-A0A347ZSY9-F1
#
_entry.id   AF-A0A347ZSY9-F1
#
_cell.length_a   1.000
_cell.length_b   1.000
_cell.length_c   1.000
_cell.angle_alpha   90.00
_cell.angle_beta   90.00
_cell.angle_gamma   90.00
#
_symmetry.space_group_name_H-M   'P 1'
#
loop_
_entity.id
_entity.type
_entity.pdbx_description
1 polymer ?
#
loop_
_entity_poly.entity_id
_entity_poly.type
_entity_poly.pdbx_seq_one_letter_code
_entity_poly.pdbx_strand_id
1 'polypeptide(L)'
;MTKKYVSIEEIANKAIAIMNKRITNEIFLIIQNNRELMHDYLRAVEEHKLDNVNRNIGKAVKNQYHLTNMNDREDNPSCTLIQSHQKFE
;
A
#
# COMPACT_ATOMS: atom_id res chain seq x y z
N MET A 1 31.84 -0.78 25.23
CA MET A 1 30.84 -0.31 24.23
C MET A 1 29.48 -0.33 24.90
N THR A 2 28.88 0.82 25.16
CA THR A 2 27.54 0.92 25.76
C THR A 2 26.49 0.57 24.71
N LYS A 3 25.63 -0.43 24.99
CA LYS A 3 24.47 -0.73 24.15
C LYS A 3 23.58 0.52 24.11
N LYS A 4 23.49 1.18 22.95
CA LYS A 4 22.52 2.26 22.72
C LYS A 4 21.15 1.60 22.57
N TYR A 5 20.30 1.77 23.56
CA TYR A 5 18.91 1.30 23.49
C TYR A 5 18.13 2.19 22.51
N VAL A 6 17.29 1.56 21.68
CA VAL A 6 16.41 2.24 20.73
C VAL A 6 15.27 2.89 21.50
N SER A 7 14.93 4.14 21.20
CA SER A 7 13.81 4.82 21.88
C SER A 7 12.46 4.25 21.42
N ILE A 8 11.42 4.44 22.24
CA ILE A 8 10.04 4.04 21.87
C ILE A 8 9.61 4.72 20.56
N GLU A 9 9.95 6.00 20.41
CA GLU A 9 9.68 6.78 19.19
C GLU A 9 10.43 6.24 17.98
N GLU A 10 11.70 5.85 18.14
CA GLU A 10 12.47 5.23 17.06
C GLU A 10 11.87 3.88 16.62
N ILE A 11 11.30 3.10 17.55
CA ILE A 11 10.58 1.85 17.21
C ILE A 11 9.34 2.18 16.39
N ALA A 12 8.52 3.11 16.86
CA ALA A 12 7.27 3.50 16.19
C ALA A 12 7.55 4.06 14.78
N ASN A 13 8.49 4.98 14.65
CA ASN A 13 8.84 5.59 13.37
C ASN A 13 9.36 4.57 12.36
N LYS A 14 10.16 3.59 12.82
CA LYS A 14 10.60 2.47 11.96
C LYS A 14 9.43 1.60 11.50
N ALA A 15 8.50 1.27 12.40
CA ALA A 15 7.34 0.46 12.05
C ALA A 15 6.42 1.20 11.04
N ILE A 16 6.17 2.48 11.26
CA ILE A 16 5.39 3.32 10.35
C ILE A 16 6.08 3.41 8.99
N ALA A 17 7.39 3.67 8.94
CA ALA A 17 8.13 3.71 7.68
C ALA A 17 8.09 2.37 6.91
N ILE A 18 8.06 1.23 7.61
CA ILE A 18 7.86 -0.08 6.98
C ILE A 18 6.43 -0.19 6.43
N MET A 19 5.43 0.27 7.17
CA MET A 19 4.04 0.25 6.73
C MET A 19 3.80 1.18 5.53
N ASN A 20 4.31 2.41 5.53
CA ASN A 20 4.16 3.36 4.42
C ASN A 20 4.68 2.77 3.09
N LYS A 21 5.76 1.99 3.15
CA LYS A 21 6.29 1.26 1.98
C LYS A 21 5.41 0.12 1.51
N ARG A 22 4.54 -0.43 2.36
CA ARG A 22 3.67 -1.59 2.06
C ARG A 22 2.19 -1.24 1.93
N ILE A 23 1.79 -0.04 2.34
CA ILE A 23 0.38 0.31 2.59
C ILE A 23 -0.50 0.09 1.35
N THR A 24 0.00 0.36 0.15
CA THR A 24 -0.74 0.07 -1.09
C THR A 24 -1.04 -1.42 -1.21
N ASN A 25 -0.04 -2.30 -1.03
CA ASN A 25 -0.25 -3.75 -1.01
C ASN A 25 -1.24 -4.16 0.09
N GLU A 26 -1.14 -3.61 1.30
CA GLU A 26 -2.06 -3.95 2.40
C GLU A 26 -3.51 -3.58 2.06
N ILE A 27 -3.73 -2.45 1.38
CA ILE A 27 -5.07 -2.03 0.92
C ILE A 27 -5.61 -3.01 -0.14
N PHE A 28 -4.78 -3.42 -1.10
CA PHE A 28 -5.22 -4.43 -2.08
C PHE A 28 -5.45 -5.80 -1.44
N LEU A 29 -4.70 -6.19 -0.40
CA LEU A 29 -4.99 -7.40 0.38
C LEU A 29 -6.34 -7.30 1.11
N ILE A 30 -6.68 -6.15 1.68
CA ILE A 30 -8.00 -5.93 2.30
C ILE A 30 -9.11 -6.10 1.26
N ILE A 31 -8.96 -5.48 0.08
CA ILE A 31 -9.91 -5.64 -1.03
C ILE A 31 -10.02 -7.12 -1.42
N GLN A 32 -8.90 -7.78 -1.66
CA GLN A 32 -8.83 -9.17 -2.11
C GLN A 32 -9.50 -10.14 -1.12
N ASN A 33 -9.29 -9.94 0.18
CA ASN A 33 -9.75 -10.86 1.23
C ASN A 33 -11.15 -10.51 1.78
N ASN A 34 -11.75 -9.40 1.35
CA ASN A 34 -13.11 -9.03 1.69
C ASN A 34 -14.04 -9.32 0.51
N ARG A 35 -15.05 -10.17 0.73
CA ARG A 35 -15.96 -10.63 -0.34
C ARG A 35 -16.68 -9.48 -1.05
N GLU A 36 -17.19 -8.51 -0.30
CA GLU A 36 -17.95 -7.38 -0.84
C GLU A 36 -17.02 -6.45 -1.64
N LEU A 37 -15.89 -6.07 -1.05
CA LEU A 37 -14.92 -5.22 -1.72
C LEU A 37 -14.33 -5.87 -2.97
N MET A 38 -14.05 -7.18 -2.94
CA MET A 38 -13.53 -7.88 -4.11
C MET A 38 -14.56 -7.95 -5.23
N HIS A 39 -15.84 -8.18 -4.90
CA HIS A 39 -16.93 -8.14 -5.87
C HIS A 39 -17.04 -6.75 -6.53
N ASP A 40 -17.03 -5.69 -5.74
CA ASP A 40 -17.15 -4.32 -6.25
C ASP A 40 -15.91 -3.89 -7.04
N TYR A 41 -14.73 -4.32 -6.61
CA TYR A 41 -13.48 -4.15 -7.35
C TYR A 41 -13.57 -4.80 -8.73
N LEU A 42 -14.03 -6.04 -8.84
CA LEU A 42 -14.17 -6.74 -10.13
C LEU A 42 -15.14 -6.03 -11.07
N ARG A 43 -16.28 -5.55 -10.55
CA ARG A 43 -17.23 -4.76 -11.33
C ARG A 43 -16.63 -3.45 -11.83
N ALA A 44 -15.90 -2.75 -10.97
CA ALA A 44 -15.20 -1.52 -11.36
C ALA A 44 -14.11 -1.81 -12.42
N VAL A 45 -13.42 -2.95 -12.32
CA VAL A 45 -12.41 -3.36 -13.32
C VAL A 45 -13.06 -3.67 -14.67
N GLU A 46 -14.21 -4.32 -14.68
CA GLU A 46 -15.00 -4.58 -15.89
C GLU A 46 -15.41 -3.27 -16.58
N GLU A 47 -15.88 -2.29 -15.80
CA GLU A 47 -16.37 -1.01 -16.33
C GLU A 47 -15.25 -0.04 -16.73
N HIS A 48 -14.17 0.02 -15.95
CA HIS A 48 -13.17 1.10 -16.05
C HIS A 48 -11.76 0.63 -16.44
N LYS A 49 -11.55 -0.68 -16.65
CA LYS A 49 -10.27 -1.34 -16.90
C LYS A 49 -9.34 -1.38 -15.68
N LEU A 50 -8.61 -2.49 -15.57
CA LEU A 50 -7.72 -2.83 -14.46
C LEU A 50 -6.76 -1.70 -14.07
N ASP A 51 -6.00 -1.18 -15.03
CA ASP A 51 -4.97 -0.17 -14.77
C ASP A 51 -5.56 1.14 -14.23
N ASN A 52 -6.77 1.50 -14.66
CA ASN A 52 -7.41 2.72 -14.20
C ASN A 52 -7.90 2.57 -12.77
N VAL A 53 -8.58 1.46 -12.45
CA VAL A 53 -9.02 1.17 -11.09
C VAL A 53 -7.82 1.13 -10.13
N ASN A 54 -6.79 0.37 -10.49
CA ASN A 54 -5.60 0.20 -9.65
C ASN A 54 -4.87 1.52 -9.38
N ARG A 55 -4.70 2.36 -10.41
CA ARG A 55 -4.08 3.68 -10.28
C ARG A 55 -4.91 4.62 -9.40
N ASN A 56 -6.23 4.61 -9.52
CA ASN A 56 -7.08 5.48 -8.70
C ASN A 56 -7.06 5.06 -7.23
N ILE A 57 -7.08 3.76 -6.94
CA ILE A 57 -6.91 3.25 -5.57
C ILE A 57 -5.55 3.70 -5.00
N GLY A 58 -4.45 3.50 -5.73
CA GLY A 58 -3.12 3.94 -5.27
C GLY A 58 -3.03 5.44 -4.99
N LYS A 59 -3.68 6.29 -5.82
CA LYS A 59 -3.79 7.74 -5.57
C LYS A 59 -4.62 8.04 -4.33
N ALA A 60 -5.74 7.35 -4.13
CA ALA A 60 -6.58 7.51 -2.95
C ALA A 60 -5.81 7.17 -1.66
N VAL A 61 -5.03 6.08 -1.65
CA VAL A 61 -4.15 5.72 -0.53
C VAL A 61 -3.17 6.84 -0.22
N LYS A 62 -2.41 7.30 -1.22
CA LYS A 62 -1.45 8.40 -1.04
C LYS A 62 -2.10 9.63 -0.41
N ASN A 63 -3.24 10.05 -0.97
CA ASN A 63 -3.93 11.26 -0.54
C ASN A 63 -4.52 11.14 0.87
N GLN A 64 -5.14 9.99 1.17
CA GLN A 64 -5.80 9.74 2.45
C GLN A 64 -4.81 9.73 3.63
N TYR A 65 -3.60 9.23 3.40
CA TYR A 65 -2.55 9.13 4.43
C TYR A 65 -1.50 10.25 4.34
N HIS A 66 -1.71 11.25 3.48
CA HIS A 66 -0.79 12.38 3.28
C HIS A 66 0.66 11.98 2.97
N LEU A 67 0.83 10.92 2.18
CA LEU A 67 2.14 10.35 1.90
C LEU A 67 2.81 10.97 0.67
N THR A 68 4.14 10.86 0.59
CA THR A 68 4.92 11.29 -0.58
C THR A 68 5.45 10.08 -1.37
N ASN A 69 5.71 10.28 -2.67
CA ASN A 69 6.27 9.21 -3.50
C ASN A 69 7.77 9.08 -3.21
N MET A 70 8.23 7.88 -2.92
CA MET A 70 9.66 7.56 -2.97
C MET A 70 10.12 7.39 -4.43
N ASN A 71 11.41 7.54 -4.71
CA ASN A 71 11.97 7.10 -5.99
C ASN A 71 12.27 5.59 -5.97
N ASP A 72 11.28 4.78 -5.59
CA ASP A 72 11.37 3.32 -5.42
C ASP A 72 9.99 2.67 -5.59
N ARG A 73 9.96 1.40 -6.03
CA ARG A 73 8.75 0.61 -6.23
C ARG A 73 8.85 -0.74 -5.52
N GLU A 74 7.70 -1.30 -5.18
CA GLU A 74 7.58 -2.72 -4.85
C GLU A 74 7.14 -3.46 -6.11
N ASP A 75 7.93 -4.44 -6.54
CA ASP A 75 7.70 -5.20 -7.78
C ASP A 75 7.24 -6.63 -7.52
N ASN A 76 7.18 -7.06 -6.25
CA ASN A 76 6.67 -8.36 -5.83
C ASN A 76 5.66 -8.21 -4.68
N PRO A 77 4.53 -7.50 -4.90
CA PRO A 77 3.47 -7.39 -3.90
C PRO A 77 2.89 -8.77 -3.58
N SER A 78 2.48 -8.96 -2.33
CA SER A 78 1.83 -10.19 -1.89
C SER A 78 0.37 -10.32 -2.34
N CYS A 79 -0.32 -9.21 -2.65
CA CYS A 79 -1.65 -9.26 -3.24
C CYS A 79 -1.57 -9.66 -4.73
N THR A 80 -2.59 -10.35 -5.23
CA THR A 80 -2.63 -10.81 -6.62
C THR A 80 -3.24 -9.79 -7.58
N LEU A 81 -3.75 -8.67 -7.06
CA LEU A 81 -4.50 -7.66 -7.82
C LEU A 81 -3.61 -6.65 -8.57
N ILE A 82 -2.34 -6.53 -8.16
CA ILE A 82 -1.36 -5.62 -8.77
C ILE A 82 -0.03 -6.35 -8.96
N GLN A 83 0.73 -5.96 -9.99
CA GLN A 83 2.07 -6.50 -10.23
C GLN A 83 3.17 -5.67 -9.54
N SER A 84 2.96 -4.36 -9.41
CA SER A 84 3.87 -3.47 -8.69
C SER A 84 3.13 -2.26 -8.14
N HIS A 85 3.73 -1.57 -7.17
CA HIS A 85 3.22 -0.29 -6.69
C HIS A 85 4.32 0.69 -6.29
N GLN A 86 3.93 1.97 -6.26
CA GLN A 86 4.76 3.05 -5.72
C GLN A 86 4.94 2.84 -4.20
N LYS A 87 6.18 2.92 -3.70
CA LYS A 87 6.42 3.01 -2.25
C LYS A 87 6.28 4.45 -1.77
N PHE A 88 5.88 4.61 -0.52
CA PHE A 88 5.66 5.90 0.08
C PHE A 88 6.47 6.10 1.36
N GLU A 89 6.69 7.37 1.70
CA GLU A 89 7.19 7.82 3.00
C GLU A 89 6.20 8.80 3.65
#